data_AF-A0A1S3RMW7-F1
#
_entry.id   AF-A0A1S3RMW7-F1
#
_cell.length_a   1.000
_cell.length_b   1.000
_cell.length_c   1.000
_cell.angle_alpha   90.00
_cell.angle_beta   90.00
_cell.angle_gamma   90.00
#
_symmetry.space_group_name_H-M   'P 1'
#
loop_
_entity.id
_entity.type
_entity.pdbx_description
1 polymer ?
#
loop_
_entity_poly.entity_id
_entity_poly.type
_entity_poly.pdbx_seq_one_letter_code
_entity_poly.pdbx_strand_id
1 'polypeptide(L)'
;MPKRRDILAIVLIVLPWTLLITVWHQSAINPLLDARKDDRHESLSSFTLKKPCSSENNKDIVEVVHTEYVYSRPPPWSDVLPTLHVVTPTYSRPVQKAELTRLANTFLHVPNLHWILVEDSQRRTPLVTRLLRETSLNYTHLNVETPRNYKLRGDTRDPRIPRGTMQRNLALRWLRETFSSNIRHSQPGIVYFADDDNTYSLELFEEMRSTRKVSVWPVAFVGGLRYESPKVNTLGKVYGWKTVFDPHRPFAIDMAGFAVNLRLILFKPQAYFKLRGVKGGYQESSLLRELVTLNDLEPKAANCTKVLVWHTRTEKPVLVNEGKKGFTDSNVEI
;
A
#
# COMPACT_ATOMS: atom_id res chain seq x y z
N MET A 1 -61.50 -13.83 -9.82
CA MET A 1 -61.53 -14.42 -8.47
C MET A 1 -60.36 -15.39 -8.32
N PRO A 2 -59.36 -15.11 -7.48
CA PRO A 2 -58.23 -16.02 -7.25
C PRO A 2 -58.75 -17.32 -6.62
N LYS A 3 -58.26 -18.47 -7.06
CA LYS A 3 -58.70 -19.76 -6.52
C LYS A 3 -58.21 -19.87 -5.07
N ARG A 4 -59.01 -20.51 -4.20
CA ARG A 4 -58.77 -20.67 -2.74
C ARG A 4 -57.37 -21.21 -2.38
N ARG A 5 -56.67 -21.86 -3.32
CA ARG A 5 -55.29 -22.37 -3.17
C ARG A 5 -54.22 -21.28 -3.31
N ASP A 6 -54.46 -20.23 -4.08
CA ASP A 6 -53.50 -19.13 -4.29
C ASP A 6 -53.44 -18.21 -3.07
N ILE A 7 -54.56 -18.02 -2.38
CA ILE A 7 -54.64 -17.22 -1.15
C ILE A 7 -53.83 -17.87 -0.02
N LEU A 8 -53.89 -19.20 0.09
CA LEU A 8 -53.13 -19.95 1.10
C LEU A 8 -51.61 -19.85 0.88
N ALA A 9 -51.17 -19.90 -0.39
CA ALA A 9 -49.76 -19.78 -0.74
C ALA A 9 -49.22 -18.36 -0.46
N ILE A 10 -50.02 -17.33 -0.75
CA ILE A 10 -49.67 -15.93 -0.44
C ILE A 10 -49.55 -15.73 1.07
N VAL A 11 -50.48 -16.28 1.86
CA VAL A 11 -50.44 -16.16 3.33
C VAL A 11 -49.27 -16.94 3.95
N LEU A 12 -48.93 -18.12 3.43
CA LEU A 12 -47.85 -18.94 4.00
C LEU A 12 -46.44 -18.51 3.57
N ILE A 13 -46.31 -17.80 2.45
CA ILE A 13 -45.00 -17.39 1.93
C ILE A 13 -44.75 -15.90 2.13
N VAL A 14 -45.71 -15.03 1.83
CA VAL A 14 -45.47 -13.57 1.84
C VAL A 14 -45.51 -13.01 3.25
N LEU A 15 -46.44 -13.48 4.08
CA LEU A 15 -46.67 -12.96 5.43
C LEU A 15 -45.50 -13.20 6.42
N PRO A 16 -44.82 -14.36 6.41
CA PRO A 16 -43.62 -14.54 7.23
C PRO A 16 -42.46 -13.63 6.80
N TRP A 17 -42.29 -13.41 5.49
CA TRP A 17 -41.23 -12.56 4.96
C TRP A 17 -41.49 -11.07 5.24
N THR A 18 -42.73 -10.60 5.17
CA THR A 18 -43.07 -9.22 5.53
C THR A 18 -42.88 -8.98 7.03
N LEU A 19 -43.26 -9.94 7.88
CA LEU A 19 -42.99 -9.88 9.33
C LEU A 19 -41.48 -9.84 9.62
N LEU A 20 -40.69 -10.70 8.97
CA LEU A 20 -39.24 -10.72 9.13
C LEU A 20 -38.59 -9.38 8.75
N ILE A 21 -39.03 -8.78 7.64
CA ILE A 21 -38.55 -7.47 7.19
C ILE A 21 -38.93 -6.37 8.19
N THR A 22 -40.17 -6.37 8.71
CA THR A 22 -40.59 -5.36 9.71
C THR A 22 -39.83 -5.47 11.03
N VAL A 23 -39.56 -6.69 11.50
CA VAL A 23 -38.76 -6.92 12.72
C VAL A 23 -37.31 -6.49 12.51
N TRP A 24 -36.72 -6.79 11.34
CA TRP A 24 -35.37 -6.36 11.00
C TRP A 24 -35.26 -4.83 10.89
N HIS A 25 -36.28 -4.17 10.33
CA HIS A 25 -36.31 -2.71 10.23
C HIS A 25 -36.47 -2.02 11.60
N GLN A 26 -37.26 -2.60 12.53
CA GLN A 26 -37.38 -2.08 13.90
C GLN A 26 -36.10 -2.27 14.72
N SER A 27 -35.45 -3.42 14.58
CA SER A 27 -34.19 -3.72 15.30
C SER A 27 -32.99 -2.92 14.79
N ALA A 28 -32.99 -2.50 13.52
CA ALA A 28 -31.94 -1.65 12.95
C ALA A 28 -32.12 -0.14 13.26
N ILE A 29 -33.37 0.34 13.44
CA ILE A 29 -33.65 1.78 13.63
C ILE A 29 -33.60 2.22 15.10
N ASN A 30 -34.03 1.37 16.05
CA ASN A 30 -34.08 1.77 17.46
C ASN A 30 -32.72 2.19 18.07
N PRO A 31 -31.57 1.56 17.75
CA PRO A 31 -30.27 1.99 18.26
C PRO A 31 -29.81 3.37 17.75
N LEU A 32 -30.33 3.82 16.58
CA LEU A 32 -29.95 5.08 15.95
C LEU A 32 -30.73 6.29 16.48
N LEU A 33 -31.90 6.06 17.09
CA LEU A 33 -32.71 7.12 17.70
C LEU A 33 -32.29 7.43 19.15
N ASP A 34 -31.83 6.43 19.90
CA ASP A 34 -31.27 6.65 21.24
C ASP A 34 -29.91 7.37 21.18
N ALA A 35 -29.04 7.02 20.23
CA ALA A 35 -27.74 7.67 20.05
C ALA A 35 -27.82 9.17 19.67
N ARG A 36 -28.96 9.64 19.14
CA ARG A 36 -29.13 11.04 18.71
C ARG A 36 -29.70 11.94 19.81
N LYS A 37 -30.04 11.39 20.97
CA LYS A 37 -30.64 12.13 22.09
C LYS A 37 -29.62 12.62 23.12
N ASP A 38 -28.41 12.06 23.14
CA ASP A 38 -27.36 12.39 24.12
C ASP A 38 -26.39 13.52 23.70
N ASP A 39 -26.41 13.98 22.44
CA ASP A 39 -25.46 14.99 21.93
C ASP A 39 -26.00 16.45 21.91
N ARG A 40 -26.94 16.80 22.80
CA ARG A 40 -27.45 18.18 22.90
C ARG A 40 -27.49 18.70 24.33
N HIS A 41 -26.34 18.96 24.93
CA HIS A 41 -26.11 19.92 26.03
C HIS A 41 -24.58 20.02 26.25
N GLU A 42 -23.89 21.04 25.73
CA GLU A 42 -23.31 22.21 26.45
C GLU A 42 -22.09 22.63 25.59
N SER A 43 -21.61 23.86 25.46
CA SER A 43 -22.07 25.21 25.78
C SER A 43 -21.11 26.17 25.07
N LEU A 44 -21.66 27.22 24.49
CA LEU A 44 -20.96 28.38 23.96
C LEU A 44 -20.41 29.21 25.12
N SER A 45 -19.10 29.47 25.21
CA SER A 45 -18.60 30.64 25.97
C SER A 45 -17.19 31.06 25.55
N SER A 46 -17.13 32.23 24.93
CA SER A 46 -15.94 33.08 24.83
C SER A 46 -15.39 33.41 26.22
N PHE A 47 -14.08 33.25 26.45
CA PHE A 47 -13.45 33.80 27.65
C PHE A 47 -12.42 34.87 27.30
N THR A 48 -12.79 36.08 27.72
CA THR A 48 -12.05 37.32 27.66
C THR A 48 -10.88 37.28 28.66
N LEU A 49 -9.72 37.74 28.21
CA LEU A 49 -8.52 37.93 29.02
C LEU A 49 -8.75 39.01 30.10
N LYS A 50 -8.64 38.66 31.39
CA LYS A 50 -8.44 39.64 32.47
C LYS A 50 -7.25 39.23 33.36
N LYS A 51 -6.41 40.23 33.63
CA LYS A 51 -5.19 40.23 34.45
C LYS A 51 -5.49 40.10 35.97
N PRO A 52 -4.46 39.84 36.81
CA PRO A 52 -4.58 39.00 38.00
C PRO A 52 -4.88 39.77 39.29
N CYS A 53 -5.37 39.05 40.30
CA CYS A 53 -5.31 39.45 41.70
C CYS A 53 -4.48 38.44 42.48
N SER A 54 -3.56 38.98 43.25
CA SER A 54 -2.68 38.31 44.20
C SER A 54 -3.44 37.83 45.43
N SER A 55 -3.26 36.57 45.81
CA SER A 55 -3.25 36.16 47.21
C SER A 55 -2.49 34.84 47.34
N GLU A 56 -1.48 34.87 48.20
CA GLU A 56 -0.67 33.74 48.64
C GLU A 56 -1.54 32.56 49.06
N ASN A 57 -1.18 31.36 48.60
CA ASN A 57 -1.36 30.13 49.35
C ASN A 57 -0.40 29.06 48.81
N ASN A 58 0.54 28.69 49.68
CA ASN A 58 1.40 27.52 49.56
C ASN A 58 0.56 26.27 49.31
N LYS A 59 0.57 25.77 48.08
CA LYS A 59 0.25 24.39 47.75
C LYS A 59 1.27 23.94 46.73
N ASP A 60 1.90 22.81 47.02
CA ASP A 60 2.88 22.15 46.17
C ASP A 60 2.46 22.22 44.70
N ILE A 61 3.19 23.02 43.92
CA ILE A 61 3.00 23.10 42.48
C ILE A 61 3.57 21.80 41.93
N VAL A 62 2.70 20.79 41.81
CA VAL A 62 2.96 19.66 40.94
C VAL A 62 2.98 20.24 39.53
N GLU A 63 4.18 20.36 38.96
CA GLU A 63 4.37 20.76 37.57
C GLU A 63 3.71 19.70 36.70
N VAL A 64 2.43 19.92 36.35
CA VAL A 64 1.72 19.10 35.39
C VAL A 64 2.34 19.42 34.03
N VAL A 65 3.37 18.66 33.66
CA VAL A 65 3.90 18.66 32.29
C VAL A 65 2.77 18.20 31.39
N HIS A 66 2.05 19.16 30.81
CA HIS A 66 1.08 18.89 29.76
C HIS A 66 1.88 18.55 28.51
N THR A 67 2.18 17.27 28.31
CA THR A 67 2.71 16.78 27.03
C THR A 67 1.60 16.88 26.01
N GLU A 68 1.50 18.03 25.33
CA GLU A 68 0.75 18.12 24.09
C GLU A 68 1.43 17.23 23.04
N TYR A 69 0.87 16.04 22.82
CA TYR A 69 1.26 15.21 21.69
C TYR A 69 0.73 15.87 20.41
N VAL A 70 1.48 16.82 19.86
CA VAL A 70 1.20 17.37 18.53
C VAL A 70 1.50 16.27 17.51
N TYR A 71 0.45 15.59 17.05
CA TYR A 71 0.57 14.56 16.03
C TYR A 71 0.85 15.21 14.67
N SER A 72 2.14 15.33 14.33
CA SER A 72 2.57 15.81 13.02
C SER A 72 2.62 14.67 12.00
N ARG A 73 2.16 14.95 10.78
CA ARG A 73 2.28 14.05 9.63
C ARG A 73 2.95 14.77 8.46
N PRO A 74 3.96 14.18 7.82
CA PRO A 74 4.62 12.92 8.20
C PRO A 74 5.36 13.03 9.55
N PRO A 75 5.63 11.90 10.25
CA PRO A 75 6.45 11.90 11.45
C PRO A 75 7.82 12.54 11.22
N PRO A 76 8.43 13.15 12.24
CA PRO A 76 9.77 13.73 12.12
C PRO A 76 10.78 12.64 11.74
N TRP A 77 11.78 13.05 10.96
CA TRP A 77 12.88 12.17 10.56
C TRP A 77 13.77 11.88 11.76
N SER A 78 14.20 10.62 11.86
CA SER A 78 15.09 10.14 12.91
C SER A 78 16.46 9.77 12.33
N ASP A 79 17.54 10.29 12.91
CA ASP A 79 18.90 9.98 12.44
C ASP A 79 19.32 8.53 12.70
N VAL A 80 18.59 7.80 13.56
CA VAL A 80 18.89 6.40 13.91
C VAL A 80 18.07 5.40 13.11
N LEU A 81 16.97 5.80 12.49
CA LEU A 81 16.10 4.89 11.75
C LEU A 81 16.53 4.74 10.28
N PRO A 82 16.66 3.50 9.78
CA PRO A 82 16.87 3.27 8.36
C PRO A 82 15.80 3.93 7.49
N THR A 83 16.22 4.52 6.37
CA THR A 83 15.31 5.10 5.39
C THR A 83 14.63 4.00 4.57
N LEU A 84 13.32 4.07 4.42
CA LEU A 84 12.56 3.17 3.55
C LEU A 84 12.38 3.82 2.18
N HIS A 85 13.15 3.35 1.19
CA HIS A 85 13.02 3.74 -0.21
C HIS A 85 11.92 2.92 -0.87
N VAL A 86 10.70 3.46 -0.85
CA VAL A 86 9.52 2.77 -1.40
C VAL A 86 9.38 3.14 -2.87
N VAL A 87 9.60 2.16 -3.75
CA VAL A 87 9.54 2.29 -5.20
C VAL A 87 8.15 1.95 -5.70
N THR A 88 7.44 2.95 -6.25
CA THR A 88 6.07 2.80 -6.76
C THR A 88 6.02 3.11 -8.25
N PRO A 89 5.93 2.09 -9.12
CA PRO A 89 5.59 2.31 -10.52
C PRO A 89 4.11 2.70 -10.63
N THR A 90 3.79 3.70 -11.45
CA THR A 90 2.40 4.10 -11.72
C THR A 90 2.20 4.44 -13.19
N TYR A 91 0.95 4.51 -13.63
CA TYR A 91 0.57 4.92 -14.99
C TYR A 91 -0.80 5.58 -15.02
N SER A 92 -1.01 6.46 -16.00
CA SER A 92 -2.27 7.17 -16.17
C SER A 92 -3.43 6.25 -16.52
N ARG A 93 -4.45 6.28 -15.66
CA ARG A 93 -5.71 5.54 -15.78
C ARG A 93 -6.77 6.21 -14.87
N PRO A 94 -8.07 5.95 -15.07
CA PRO A 94 -9.13 6.62 -14.32
C PRO A 94 -8.98 6.56 -12.79
N VAL A 95 -8.45 5.46 -12.24
CA VAL A 95 -8.30 5.30 -10.79
C VAL A 95 -6.96 5.79 -10.25
N GLN A 96 -6.03 6.29 -11.08
CA GLN A 96 -4.65 6.60 -10.66
C GLN A 96 -4.61 7.53 -9.45
N LYS A 97 -5.35 8.64 -9.48
CA LYS A 97 -5.33 9.63 -8.40
C LYS A 97 -5.86 9.04 -7.10
N ALA A 98 -6.97 8.30 -7.15
CA ALA A 98 -7.53 7.62 -5.98
C ALA A 98 -6.55 6.61 -5.36
N GLU A 99 -5.86 5.85 -6.20
CA GLU A 99 -4.85 4.85 -5.81
C GLU A 99 -3.66 5.48 -5.09
N LEU A 100 -3.08 6.52 -5.70
CA LEU A 100 -1.98 7.27 -5.10
C LEU A 100 -2.42 8.00 -3.83
N THR A 101 -3.66 8.48 -3.76
CA THR A 101 -4.20 9.15 -2.56
C THR A 101 -4.29 8.20 -1.37
N ARG A 102 -4.90 7.01 -1.54
CA ARG A 102 -4.99 6.04 -0.44
C ARG A 102 -3.62 5.50 -0.01
N LEU A 103 -2.70 5.36 -0.97
CA LEU A 103 -1.34 4.95 -0.68
C LEU A 103 -0.58 6.03 0.10
N ALA A 104 -0.68 7.30 -0.33
CA ALA A 104 -0.08 8.42 0.38
C ALA A 104 -0.62 8.56 1.81
N ASN A 105 -1.93 8.36 2.01
CA ASN A 105 -2.54 8.35 3.34
C ASN A 105 -1.91 7.29 4.26
N THR A 106 -1.52 6.13 3.71
CA THR A 106 -0.79 5.10 4.47
C THR A 106 0.64 5.53 4.76
N PHE A 107 1.36 6.02 3.75
CA PHE A 107 2.77 6.42 3.87
C PHE A 107 3.00 7.60 4.81
N LEU A 108 2.00 8.47 4.97
CA LEU A 108 2.01 9.59 5.92
C LEU A 108 2.18 9.16 7.38
N HIS A 109 2.00 7.88 7.69
CA HIS A 109 2.21 7.33 9.03
C HIS A 109 3.59 6.70 9.24
N VAL A 110 4.39 6.56 8.18
CA VAL A 110 5.64 5.80 8.22
C VAL A 110 6.84 6.74 8.39
N PRO A 111 7.58 6.68 9.51
CA PRO A 111 8.76 7.52 9.70
C PRO A 111 9.88 7.12 8.75
N ASN A 112 10.69 8.11 8.35
CA ASN A 112 11.85 7.94 7.44
C ASN A 112 11.49 7.24 6.12
N LEU A 113 10.28 7.48 5.59
CA LEU A 113 9.89 6.96 4.28
C LEU A 113 10.29 7.96 3.19
N HIS A 114 11.01 7.47 2.17
CA HIS A 114 11.29 8.19 0.93
C HIS A 114 10.55 7.53 -0.23
N TRP A 115 9.56 8.23 -0.78
CA TRP A 115 8.69 7.69 -1.82
C TRP A 115 9.27 7.96 -3.22
N ILE A 116 9.75 6.91 -3.89
CA ILE A 116 10.26 6.98 -5.27
C ILE A 116 9.14 6.59 -6.21
N LEU A 117 8.42 7.58 -6.72
CA LEU A 117 7.31 7.36 -7.65
C LEU A 117 7.82 7.50 -9.09
N VAL A 118 7.59 6.44 -9.88
CA VAL A 118 8.07 6.36 -11.27
C VAL A 118 6.90 6.18 -12.24
N GLU A 119 6.61 7.21 -13.03
CA GLU A 119 5.53 7.17 -14.00
C GLU A 119 5.92 6.42 -15.29
N ASP A 120 5.02 5.57 -15.79
CA ASP A 120 5.06 5.04 -17.16
C ASP A 120 4.54 6.10 -18.14
N SER A 121 5.37 7.13 -18.35
CA SER A 121 5.07 8.28 -19.19
C SER A 121 6.33 8.90 -19.79
N GLN A 122 6.18 9.60 -20.92
CA GLN A 122 7.27 10.35 -21.56
C GLN A 122 7.76 11.53 -20.73
N ARG A 123 6.85 12.09 -19.92
CA ARG A 123 7.09 13.24 -19.05
C ARG A 123 6.32 13.08 -17.76
N ARG A 124 6.84 13.66 -16.68
CA ARG A 124 6.11 13.84 -15.41
C ARG A 124 4.77 14.52 -15.66
N THR A 125 3.69 13.94 -15.16
CA THR A 125 2.34 14.46 -15.37
C THR A 125 2.01 15.56 -14.35
N PRO A 126 1.21 16.58 -14.72
CA PRO A 126 0.78 17.62 -13.78
C PRO A 126 0.01 17.05 -12.58
N LEU A 127 -0.83 16.03 -12.80
CA LEU A 127 -1.61 15.35 -11.76
C LEU A 127 -0.70 14.80 -10.66
N VAL A 128 0.27 13.95 -11.04
CA VAL A 128 1.18 13.32 -10.08
C VAL A 128 2.11 14.35 -9.44
N THR A 129 2.61 15.32 -10.21
CA THR A 129 3.45 16.40 -9.68
C THR A 129 2.74 17.18 -8.58
N ARG A 130 1.46 17.53 -8.81
CA ARG A 130 0.64 18.26 -7.84
C ARG A 130 0.35 17.41 -6.61
N LEU A 131 -0.10 16.17 -6.80
CA LEU A 131 -0.40 15.22 -5.71
C LEU A 131 0.81 15.06 -4.79
N LEU A 132 2.00 14.76 -5.33
CA LEU A 132 3.20 14.57 -4.51
C LEU A 132 3.55 15.83 -3.69
N ARG A 133 3.46 17.00 -4.30
CA ARG A 133 3.71 18.28 -3.63
C ARG A 133 2.74 18.55 -2.47
N GLU A 134 1.49 18.11 -2.60
CA GLU A 134 0.44 18.30 -1.60
C GLU A 134 0.53 17.32 -0.42
N THR A 135 1.15 16.15 -0.61
CA THR A 135 1.24 15.12 0.46
C THR A 135 2.24 15.43 1.57
N SER A 136 3.15 16.40 1.40
CA SER A 136 4.26 16.69 2.33
C SER A 136 5.21 15.49 2.63
N LEU A 137 5.06 14.36 1.93
CA LEU A 137 5.97 13.23 2.00
C LEU A 137 7.33 13.62 1.40
N ASN A 138 8.40 12.98 1.86
CA ASN A 138 9.66 13.03 1.13
C ASN A 138 9.54 12.13 -0.11
N TYR A 139 9.75 12.67 -1.30
CA TYR A 139 9.58 11.93 -2.54
C TYR A 139 10.65 12.25 -3.59
N THR A 140 10.84 11.31 -4.50
CA THR A 140 11.50 11.53 -5.79
C THR A 140 10.52 11.17 -6.90
N HIS A 141 10.29 12.10 -7.82
CA HIS A 141 9.38 11.94 -8.94
C HIS A 141 10.15 11.70 -10.23
N LEU A 142 10.10 10.46 -10.74
CA LEU A 142 10.76 10.03 -11.99
C LEU A 142 9.72 9.63 -13.04
N ASN A 143 10.16 9.46 -14.29
CA ASN A 143 9.34 8.91 -15.35
C ASN A 143 10.18 8.14 -16.38
N VAL A 144 9.59 7.10 -16.95
CA VAL A 144 10.11 6.40 -18.14
C VAL A 144 8.96 5.73 -18.87
N GLU A 145 8.77 6.07 -20.15
CA GLU A 145 7.77 5.42 -20.98
C GLU A 145 8.21 3.98 -21.30
N THR A 146 7.33 3.02 -21.03
CA THR A 146 7.44 1.68 -21.59
C THR A 146 7.00 1.70 -23.06
N PRO A 147 7.88 1.31 -24.00
CA PRO A 147 7.58 1.29 -25.43
C PRO A 147 6.25 0.59 -25.77
N ARG A 148 5.49 1.15 -26.72
CA ARG A 148 4.15 0.65 -27.07
C ARG A 148 4.15 -0.82 -27.49
N ASN A 149 5.17 -1.26 -28.23
CA ASN A 149 5.35 -2.65 -28.62
C ASN A 149 5.46 -3.62 -27.44
N TYR A 150 5.90 -3.15 -26.26
CA TYR A 150 5.96 -3.96 -25.03
C TYR A 150 4.62 -3.99 -24.27
N LYS A 151 3.71 -3.06 -24.56
CA LYS A 151 2.36 -3.01 -23.98
C LYS A 151 1.33 -3.79 -24.79
N LEU A 152 1.58 -3.98 -26.09
CA LEU A 152 0.69 -4.69 -26.99
C LEU A 152 0.60 -6.17 -26.63
N ARG A 153 -0.62 -6.71 -26.63
CA ARG A 153 -0.87 -8.16 -26.59
C ARG A 153 -0.65 -8.70 -28.01
N GLY A 154 0.60 -8.98 -28.35
CA GLY A 154 0.97 -9.54 -29.65
C GLY A 154 1.69 -10.88 -29.50
N ASP A 155 1.02 -11.94 -29.98
CA ASP A 155 1.48 -13.32 -30.17
C ASP A 155 1.91 -14.13 -28.92
N THR A 156 1.48 -15.38 -28.88
CA THR A 156 1.68 -16.33 -27.77
C THR A 156 3.13 -16.76 -27.57
N ARG A 157 4.04 -16.35 -28.47
CA ARG A 157 5.43 -16.80 -28.56
C ARG A 157 6.43 -15.96 -27.78
N ASP A 158 6.13 -14.69 -27.47
CA ASP A 158 7.02 -13.83 -26.67
C ASP A 158 6.43 -13.65 -25.26
N PRO A 159 7.09 -14.13 -24.19
CA PRO A 159 6.58 -13.97 -22.85
C PRO A 159 6.38 -12.48 -22.51
N ARG A 160 5.15 -12.16 -22.10
CA ARG A 160 4.71 -10.80 -21.77
C ARG A 160 5.68 -10.09 -20.83
N ILE A 161 6.09 -8.88 -21.20
CA ILE A 161 6.84 -7.98 -20.32
C ILE A 161 5.92 -7.55 -19.17
N PRO A 162 6.28 -7.83 -17.90
CA PRO A 162 5.47 -7.39 -16.77
C PRO A 162 5.37 -5.87 -16.70
N ARG A 163 4.20 -5.37 -16.26
CA ARG A 163 4.01 -3.93 -16.05
C ARG A 163 4.95 -3.43 -14.95
N GLY A 164 5.40 -2.19 -15.07
CA GLY A 164 6.29 -1.58 -14.07
C GLY A 164 7.76 -1.98 -14.18
N THR A 165 8.15 -2.93 -15.06
CA THR A 165 9.54 -3.42 -15.12
C THR A 165 10.56 -2.33 -15.37
N MET A 166 10.33 -1.49 -16.38
CA MET A 166 11.26 -0.40 -16.74
C MET A 166 11.31 0.67 -15.65
N GLN A 167 10.17 0.92 -14.99
CA GLN A 167 10.04 1.90 -13.91
C GLN A 167 10.80 1.45 -12.65
N ARG A 168 10.65 0.18 -12.24
CA ARG A 168 11.43 -0.40 -11.13
C ARG A 168 12.92 -0.41 -11.45
N ASN A 169 13.31 -0.72 -12.69
CA ASN A 169 14.71 -0.66 -13.12
C ASN A 169 15.27 0.77 -13.15
N LEU A 170 14.47 1.77 -13.52
CA LEU A 170 14.88 3.17 -13.43
C LEU A 170 15.12 3.58 -11.97
N ALA A 171 14.25 3.18 -11.05
CA ALA A 171 14.44 3.43 -9.62
C ALA A 171 15.72 2.78 -9.08
N LEU A 172 16.00 1.51 -9.46
CA LEU A 172 17.25 0.83 -9.12
C LEU A 172 18.48 1.58 -9.64
N ARG A 173 18.43 2.08 -10.88
CA ARG A 173 19.49 2.89 -11.45
C ARG A 173 19.67 4.20 -10.68
N TRP A 174 18.58 4.92 -10.42
CA TRP A 174 18.60 6.18 -9.68
C TRP A 174 19.19 6.00 -8.27
N LEU A 175 18.80 4.94 -7.55
CA LEU A 175 19.38 4.60 -6.24
C LEU A 175 20.89 4.40 -6.33
N ARG A 176 21.36 3.69 -7.37
CA ARG A 176 22.79 3.47 -7.60
C ARG A 176 23.50 4.78 -7.91
N GLU A 177 23.00 5.58 -8.83
CA GLU A 177 23.62 6.86 -9.20
C GLU A 177 23.67 7.84 -8.01
N THR A 178 22.63 7.83 -7.16
CA THR A 178 22.51 8.73 -6.01
C THR A 178 23.40 8.32 -4.84
N PHE A 179 23.55 7.01 -4.57
CA PHE A 179 24.20 6.52 -3.34
C PHE A 179 25.54 5.79 -3.56
N SER A 180 25.98 5.53 -4.79
CA SER A 180 27.21 4.74 -5.05
C SER A 180 28.52 5.42 -4.64
N SER A 181 28.59 6.76 -4.66
CA SER A 181 29.82 7.48 -4.30
C SER A 181 30.19 7.36 -2.81
N ASN A 182 29.21 7.05 -1.95
CA ASN A 182 29.36 7.07 -0.50
C ASN A 182 29.02 5.73 0.17
N ILE A 183 29.25 4.58 -0.46
CA ILE A 183 28.89 3.25 0.09
C ILE A 183 29.41 3.01 1.53
N ARG A 184 30.59 3.56 1.89
CA ARG A 184 31.17 3.44 3.24
C ARG A 184 30.51 4.33 4.30
N HIS A 185 29.85 5.41 3.89
CA HIS A 185 29.13 6.36 4.74
C HIS A 185 27.63 6.40 4.42
N SER A 186 27.15 5.43 3.63
CA SER A 186 25.77 5.40 3.15
C SER A 186 24.87 5.10 4.33
N GLN A 187 23.90 5.98 4.54
CA GLN A 187 22.89 5.83 5.57
C GLN A 187 22.17 4.48 5.42
N PRO A 188 21.84 3.80 6.53
CA PRO A 188 21.06 2.56 6.47
C PRO A 188 19.78 2.78 5.68
N GLY A 189 19.53 1.93 4.69
CA GLY A 189 18.38 2.06 3.81
C GLY A 189 17.83 0.71 3.39
N ILE A 190 16.52 0.65 3.20
CA ILE A 190 15.79 -0.53 2.71
C ILE A 190 15.05 -0.12 1.44
N VAL A 191 15.08 -0.97 0.41
CA VAL A 191 14.35 -0.79 -0.84
C VAL A 191 13.16 -1.74 -0.85
N TYR A 192 11.97 -1.20 -1.07
CA TYR A 192 10.73 -1.96 -1.18
C TYR A 192 9.97 -1.61 -2.45
N PHE A 193 9.51 -2.61 -3.20
CA PHE A 193 8.74 -2.41 -4.43
C PHE A 193 7.25 -2.50 -4.11
N ALA A 194 6.57 -1.36 -4.13
CA ALA A 194 5.18 -1.22 -3.73
C ALA A 194 4.34 -0.70 -4.90
N ASP A 195 3.59 -1.60 -5.55
CA ASP A 195 2.63 -1.23 -6.60
C ASP A 195 1.51 -0.36 -6.03
N ASP A 196 0.97 0.53 -6.86
CA ASP A 196 0.09 1.60 -6.40
C ASP A 196 -1.34 1.17 -6.03
N ASP A 197 -1.73 -0.06 -6.37
CA ASP A 197 -3.07 -0.63 -6.14
C ASP A 197 -3.16 -1.63 -4.97
N ASN A 198 -2.02 -1.99 -4.41
CA ASN A 198 -1.90 -2.92 -3.28
C ASN A 198 -2.29 -2.23 -1.96
N THR A 199 -2.60 -3.03 -0.94
CA THR A 199 -2.92 -2.54 0.41
C THR A 199 -1.82 -2.94 1.38
N TYR A 200 -1.35 -2.00 2.19
CA TYR A 200 -0.20 -2.18 3.09
C TYR A 200 -0.58 -1.83 4.52
N SER A 201 -0.28 -2.73 5.47
CA SER A 201 -0.40 -2.40 6.90
C SER A 201 0.79 -1.56 7.37
N LEU A 202 0.59 -0.78 8.44
CA LEU A 202 1.69 -0.02 9.05
C LEU A 202 2.76 -0.94 9.66
N GLU A 203 2.34 -2.08 10.23
CA GLU A 203 3.23 -3.09 10.82
C GLU A 203 4.26 -3.62 9.80
N LEU A 204 3.88 -3.72 8.52
CA LEU A 204 4.77 -4.16 7.45
C LEU A 204 6.04 -3.30 7.35
N PHE A 205 5.91 -1.98 7.49
CA PHE A 205 7.02 -1.05 7.34
C PHE A 205 8.02 -1.17 8.49
N GLU A 206 7.54 -1.49 9.70
CA GLU A 206 8.42 -1.75 10.84
C GLU A 206 9.13 -3.11 10.71
N GLU A 207 8.43 -4.15 10.23
CA GLU A 207 9.01 -5.47 9.98
C GLU A 207 10.19 -5.40 8.98
N MET A 208 10.04 -4.65 7.89
CA MET A 208 11.07 -4.55 6.85
C MET A 208 12.24 -3.64 7.23
N ARG A 209 12.06 -2.69 8.16
CA ARG A 209 13.09 -1.69 8.51
C ARG A 209 14.39 -2.30 9.01
N SER A 210 14.31 -3.47 9.63
CA SER A 210 15.45 -4.22 10.19
C SER A 210 16.15 -5.16 9.20
N THR A 211 15.85 -5.08 7.89
CA THR A 211 16.39 -5.99 6.87
C THR A 211 17.90 -5.83 6.69
N ARG A 212 18.65 -6.93 6.81
CA ARG A 212 20.11 -6.94 6.67
C ARG A 212 20.57 -7.28 5.25
N LYS A 213 19.89 -8.22 4.60
CA LYS A 213 20.09 -8.66 3.21
C LYS A 213 18.78 -8.56 2.46
N VAL A 214 17.91 -9.56 2.60
CA VAL A 214 16.58 -9.62 1.97
C VAL A 214 15.60 -10.25 2.95
N SER A 215 14.54 -9.51 3.25
CA SER A 215 13.44 -9.97 4.09
C SER A 215 12.28 -10.47 3.25
N VAL A 216 11.54 -11.47 3.75
CA VAL A 216 10.37 -12.02 3.06
C VAL A 216 9.19 -12.24 4.00
N TRP A 217 7.98 -12.14 3.47
CA TRP A 217 6.73 -12.32 4.22
C TRP A 217 5.58 -12.86 3.32
N PRO A 218 4.47 -13.32 3.91
CA PRO A 218 3.28 -13.72 3.18
C PRO A 218 2.59 -12.55 2.48
N VAL A 219 2.00 -12.83 1.32
CA VAL A 219 1.22 -11.86 0.53
C VAL A 219 -0.16 -12.46 0.25
N ALA A 220 -1.23 -11.70 0.53
CA ALA A 220 -2.58 -12.14 0.21
C ALA A 220 -2.99 -11.86 -1.24
N PHE A 221 -3.94 -12.66 -1.74
CA PHE A 221 -4.58 -12.51 -3.05
C PHE A 221 -3.65 -12.64 -4.27
N VAL A 222 -2.59 -13.44 -4.12
CA VAL A 222 -1.64 -13.78 -5.19
C VAL A 222 -1.71 -15.26 -5.54
N GLY A 223 -1.21 -15.63 -6.72
CA GLY A 223 -1.11 -17.03 -7.14
C GLY A 223 -2.44 -17.79 -7.29
N GLY A 224 -3.58 -17.08 -7.30
CA GLY A 224 -4.91 -17.69 -7.27
C GLY A 224 -5.29 -18.28 -5.91
N LEU A 225 -4.65 -17.81 -4.83
CA LEU A 225 -4.82 -18.30 -3.47
C LEU A 225 -5.29 -17.18 -2.53
N ARG A 226 -5.74 -17.58 -1.33
CA ARG A 226 -5.98 -16.62 -0.23
C ARG A 226 -4.70 -15.86 0.10
N TYR A 227 -3.57 -16.56 0.17
CA TYR A 227 -2.24 -16.00 0.30
C TYR A 227 -1.17 -17.01 -0.16
N GLU A 228 -0.01 -16.49 -0.56
CA GLU A 228 1.23 -17.26 -0.70
C GLU A 228 2.17 -16.92 0.46
N SER A 229 3.03 -17.86 0.86
CA SER A 229 3.93 -17.68 2.01
C SER A 229 5.26 -18.42 1.82
N PRO A 230 6.38 -17.86 2.29
CA PRO A 230 7.60 -18.64 2.50
C PRO A 230 7.36 -19.82 3.46
N LYS A 231 8.05 -20.94 3.24
CA LYS A 231 8.15 -22.06 4.20
C LYS A 231 9.37 -21.82 5.08
N VAL A 232 9.15 -21.72 6.38
CA VAL A 232 10.18 -21.45 7.39
C VAL A 232 10.34 -22.68 8.27
N ASN A 233 11.57 -23.14 8.49
CA ASN A 233 11.87 -24.26 9.38
C ASN A 233 11.97 -23.80 10.85
N THR A 234 12.18 -24.75 11.77
CA THR A 234 12.32 -24.47 13.21
C THR A 234 13.51 -23.58 13.57
N LEU A 235 14.51 -23.49 12.69
CA LEU A 235 15.68 -22.62 12.84
C LEU A 235 15.47 -21.21 12.28
N GLY A 236 14.25 -20.86 11.85
CA GLY A 236 13.94 -19.55 11.29
C GLY A 236 14.54 -19.35 9.89
N LYS A 237 14.77 -20.43 9.13
CA LYS A 237 15.31 -20.36 7.77
C LYS A 237 14.27 -20.74 6.72
N VAL A 238 14.27 -19.98 5.63
CA VAL A 238 13.42 -20.27 4.46
C VAL A 238 13.99 -21.48 3.74
N TYR A 239 13.16 -22.50 3.52
CA TYR A 239 13.56 -23.73 2.81
C TYR A 239 12.69 -24.02 1.58
N GLY A 240 11.71 -23.16 1.30
CA GLY A 240 10.87 -23.28 0.11
C GLY A 240 9.65 -22.35 0.20
N TRP A 241 8.63 -22.65 -0.60
CA TRP A 241 7.47 -21.78 -0.78
C TRP A 241 6.15 -22.55 -0.65
N LYS A 242 5.15 -21.93 -0.03
CA LYS A 242 3.76 -22.39 0.04
C LYS A 242 2.97 -21.70 -1.09
N THR A 243 3.10 -22.22 -2.30
CA THR A 243 2.43 -21.73 -3.51
C THR A 243 1.92 -22.91 -4.33
N VAL A 244 0.94 -22.66 -5.22
CA VAL A 244 0.47 -23.66 -6.19
C VAL A 244 1.11 -23.44 -7.56
N PHE A 245 1.23 -22.19 -8.00
CA PHE A 245 1.89 -21.87 -9.26
C PHE A 245 3.41 -21.98 -9.11
N ASP A 246 3.98 -23.00 -9.74
CA ASP A 246 5.42 -23.25 -9.88
C ASP A 246 6.19 -23.05 -8.55
N PRO A 247 5.97 -23.91 -7.55
CA PRO A 247 6.58 -23.75 -6.21
C PRO A 247 8.09 -24.01 -6.19
N HIS A 248 8.64 -24.60 -7.25
CA HIS A 248 10.06 -24.89 -7.41
C HIS A 248 10.85 -23.75 -8.07
N ARG A 249 10.18 -22.61 -8.37
CA ARG A 249 10.86 -21.35 -8.67
C ARG A 249 11.87 -21.05 -7.56
N PRO A 250 13.10 -20.60 -7.88
CA PRO A 250 14.08 -20.24 -6.86
C PRO A 250 13.57 -19.22 -5.85
N PHE A 251 12.77 -18.25 -6.31
CA PHE A 251 12.00 -17.38 -5.44
C PHE A 251 10.54 -17.38 -5.91
N ALA A 252 9.72 -18.25 -5.32
CA ALA A 252 8.28 -18.31 -5.58
C ALA A 252 7.53 -17.34 -4.66
N ILE A 253 7.73 -16.05 -4.90
CA ILE A 253 7.14 -14.95 -4.13
C ILE A 253 6.70 -13.82 -5.07
N ASP A 254 5.70 -13.06 -4.65
CA ASP A 254 5.22 -11.85 -5.33
C ASP A 254 6.14 -10.64 -5.05
N MET A 255 6.09 -9.64 -5.92
CA MET A 255 6.84 -8.38 -5.80
C MET A 255 6.65 -7.70 -4.43
N ALA A 256 5.43 -7.70 -3.90
CA ALA A 256 5.10 -7.07 -2.63
C ALA A 256 5.59 -7.88 -1.41
N GLY A 257 6.12 -9.09 -1.62
CA GLY A 257 6.48 -10.04 -0.57
C GLY A 257 7.89 -9.93 -0.01
N PHE A 258 8.72 -9.03 -0.53
CA PHE A 258 10.10 -8.89 -0.08
C PHE A 258 10.61 -7.45 -0.06
N ALA A 259 11.62 -7.20 0.77
CA ALA A 259 12.40 -5.96 0.73
C ALA A 259 13.90 -6.28 0.75
N VAL A 260 14.70 -5.35 0.24
CA VAL A 260 16.14 -5.54 0.03
C VAL A 260 16.91 -4.45 0.74
N ASN A 261 17.99 -4.80 1.45
CA ASN A 261 18.89 -3.81 2.00
C ASN A 261 19.54 -2.98 0.87
N LEU A 262 19.48 -1.64 0.97
CA LEU A 262 20.02 -0.73 -0.04
C LEU A 262 21.49 -1.03 -0.35
N ARG A 263 22.30 -1.34 0.67
CA ARG A 263 23.72 -1.66 0.47
C ARG A 263 23.91 -2.86 -0.46
N LEU A 264 23.01 -3.84 -0.41
CA LEU A 264 23.05 -5.00 -1.31
C LEU A 264 22.73 -4.61 -2.76
N ILE A 265 21.75 -3.72 -2.97
CA ILE A 265 21.42 -3.15 -4.29
C ILE A 265 22.62 -2.39 -4.89
N LEU A 266 23.34 -1.63 -4.05
CA LEU A 266 24.53 -0.88 -4.45
C LEU A 266 25.72 -1.80 -4.75
N PHE A 267 25.93 -2.83 -3.93
CA PHE A 267 27.04 -3.78 -4.10
C PHE A 267 26.88 -4.71 -5.31
N LYS A 268 25.64 -4.88 -5.79
CA LYS A 268 25.30 -5.68 -6.99
C LYS A 268 24.78 -4.76 -8.11
N PRO A 269 25.62 -3.90 -8.71
CA PRO A 269 25.16 -2.86 -9.64
C PRO A 269 24.54 -3.40 -10.94
N GLN A 270 24.83 -4.66 -11.29
CA GLN A 270 24.30 -5.33 -12.48
C GLN A 270 22.93 -5.98 -12.26
N ALA A 271 22.48 -6.09 -11.00
CA ALA A 271 21.22 -6.76 -10.67
C ALA A 271 20.01 -5.87 -11.05
N TYR A 272 19.23 -6.31 -12.03
CA TYR A 272 18.01 -5.64 -12.46
C TYR A 272 16.90 -6.66 -12.69
N PHE A 273 15.64 -6.22 -12.72
CA PHE A 273 14.57 -7.06 -13.21
C PHE A 273 14.78 -7.33 -14.69
N LYS A 274 14.79 -8.60 -15.09
CA LYS A 274 14.91 -8.97 -16.50
C LYS A 274 13.67 -8.51 -17.25
N LEU A 275 13.91 -7.86 -18.39
CA LEU A 275 12.86 -7.28 -19.24
C LEU A 275 12.25 -8.33 -20.18
N ARG A 276 13.09 -9.18 -20.79
CA ARG A 276 12.70 -10.18 -21.80
C ARG A 276 13.17 -11.58 -21.40
N GLY A 277 12.57 -12.60 -22.01
CA GLY A 277 12.95 -14.00 -21.79
C GLY A 277 12.62 -14.51 -20.38
N VAL A 278 11.68 -13.86 -19.69
CA VAL A 278 11.25 -14.23 -18.34
C VAL A 278 9.90 -14.92 -18.43
N LYS A 279 9.84 -16.20 -18.03
CA LYS A 279 8.58 -16.94 -17.89
C LYS A 279 7.62 -16.17 -16.96
N GLY A 280 6.32 -16.23 -17.21
CA GLY A 280 5.32 -15.61 -16.32
C GLY A 280 5.55 -16.01 -14.86
N GLY A 281 5.62 -15.02 -13.97
CA GLY A 281 5.93 -15.22 -12.55
C GLY A 281 7.42 -15.47 -12.25
N TYR A 282 8.37 -15.19 -13.13
CA TYR A 282 9.80 -15.37 -12.83
C TYR A 282 10.57 -14.05 -12.67
N GLN A 283 9.88 -12.91 -12.66
CA GLN A 283 10.53 -11.60 -12.64
C GLN A 283 11.20 -11.33 -11.29
N GLU A 284 10.55 -11.64 -10.18
CA GLU A 284 11.07 -11.53 -8.83
C GLU A 284 12.32 -12.40 -8.68
N SER A 285 12.22 -13.65 -9.13
CA SER A 285 13.34 -14.59 -9.21
C SER A 285 14.51 -14.05 -10.05
N SER A 286 14.25 -13.27 -11.11
CA SER A 286 15.31 -12.75 -11.98
C SER A 286 16.22 -11.75 -11.26
N LEU A 287 15.66 -10.96 -10.35
CA LEU A 287 16.43 -10.03 -9.51
C LEU A 287 17.04 -10.75 -8.30
N LEU A 288 16.22 -11.48 -7.53
CA LEU A 288 16.63 -12.04 -6.23
C LEU A 288 17.78 -13.04 -6.34
N ARG A 289 17.83 -13.83 -7.41
CA ARG A 289 18.95 -14.77 -7.66
C ARG A 289 20.30 -14.09 -7.82
N GLU A 290 20.33 -12.82 -8.23
CA GLU A 290 21.58 -12.05 -8.39
C GLU A 290 22.00 -11.38 -7.07
N LEU A 291 21.08 -11.32 -6.09
CA LEU A 291 21.28 -10.65 -4.81
C LEU A 291 21.60 -11.61 -3.66
N VAL A 292 20.85 -12.71 -3.52
CA VAL A 292 20.88 -13.59 -2.35
C VAL A 292 20.65 -15.06 -2.69
N THR A 293 20.99 -15.94 -1.75
CA THR A 293 20.54 -17.34 -1.74
C THR A 293 19.33 -17.54 -0.80
N LEU A 294 18.69 -18.71 -0.84
CA LEU A 294 17.54 -19.01 0.03
C LEU A 294 17.90 -18.95 1.53
N ASN A 295 19.11 -19.35 1.90
CA ASN A 295 19.59 -19.34 3.30
C ASN A 295 19.86 -17.94 3.87
N ASP A 296 20.02 -16.96 2.98
CA ASP A 296 20.24 -15.55 3.32
C ASP A 296 18.94 -14.79 3.61
N LEU A 297 17.78 -15.39 3.31
CA LEU A 297 16.48 -14.76 3.51
C LEU A 297 16.14 -14.62 5.00
N GLU A 298 15.54 -13.49 5.34
CA GLU A 298 15.09 -13.12 6.69
C GLU A 298 13.56 -13.19 6.75
N PRO A 299 12.97 -14.26 7.31
CA PRO A 299 11.51 -14.35 7.43
C PRO A 299 11.00 -13.31 8.43
N LYS A 300 9.96 -12.59 8.03
CA LYS A 300 9.24 -11.57 8.84
C LYS A 300 7.82 -12.04 9.12
N ALA A 301 6.98 -11.15 9.66
CA ALA A 301 5.55 -11.37 9.91
C ALA A 301 5.32 -12.62 10.78
N ALA A 302 5.98 -12.67 11.93
CA ALA A 302 5.97 -13.79 12.87
C ALA A 302 6.32 -15.14 12.18
N ASN A 303 7.53 -15.25 11.61
CA ASN A 303 7.98 -16.43 10.85
C ASN A 303 7.04 -16.81 9.69
N CYS A 304 6.58 -15.80 8.97
CA CYS A 304 5.68 -15.93 7.83
C CYS A 304 4.33 -16.58 8.18
N THR A 305 3.76 -16.22 9.33
CA THR A 305 2.44 -16.70 9.76
C THR A 305 1.36 -15.62 9.72
N LYS A 306 1.75 -14.34 9.61
CA LYS A 306 0.82 -13.21 9.46
C LYS A 306 0.83 -12.64 8.04
N VAL A 307 -0.32 -12.18 7.57
CA VAL A 307 -0.46 -11.40 6.34
C VAL A 307 -0.48 -9.92 6.69
N LEU A 308 0.47 -9.17 6.14
CA LEU A 308 0.64 -7.73 6.40
C LEU A 308 0.52 -6.88 5.12
N VAL A 309 0.34 -7.53 3.97
CA VAL A 309 0.20 -6.92 2.65
C VAL A 309 -0.77 -7.73 1.79
N TRP A 310 -1.60 -7.04 1.02
CA TRP A 310 -2.63 -7.63 0.17
C TRP A 310 -2.48 -7.11 -1.26
N HIS A 311 -2.39 -8.03 -2.23
CA HIS A 311 -2.38 -7.70 -3.65
C HIS A 311 -3.81 -7.39 -4.13
N THR A 312 -4.40 -6.31 -3.61
CA THR A 312 -5.70 -5.81 -4.04
C THR A 312 -5.65 -5.36 -5.50
N ARG A 313 -6.80 -5.37 -6.17
CA ARG A 313 -6.96 -4.84 -7.53
C ARG A 313 -8.25 -4.05 -7.58
N THR A 314 -8.17 -2.87 -8.18
CA THR A 314 -9.35 -2.02 -8.35
C THR A 314 -10.03 -2.35 -9.66
N GLU A 315 -11.35 -2.49 -9.62
CA GLU A 315 -12.16 -2.71 -10.81
C GLU A 315 -12.07 -1.52 -11.77
N LYS A 316 -12.27 -1.78 -13.06
CA LYS A 316 -12.33 -0.72 -14.07
C LYS A 316 -13.63 0.08 -13.88
N PRO A 317 -13.58 1.41 -13.71
CA PRO A 317 -14.79 2.22 -13.61
C PRO A 317 -15.67 2.10 -14.85
N VAL A 318 -17.00 2.06 -14.62
CA VAL A 318 -18.01 2.03 -15.68
C VAL A 318 -18.32 3.46 -16.11
N LEU A 319 -17.72 3.91 -17.21
CA LEU A 319 -17.84 5.27 -17.74
C LEU A 319 -18.71 5.32 -19.01
N VAL A 320 -19.75 4.48 -19.09
CA VAL A 320 -20.59 4.37 -20.30
C VAL A 320 -21.36 5.64 -20.62
N ASN A 321 -21.72 6.43 -19.59
CA ASN A 321 -22.49 7.67 -19.72
C ASN A 321 -21.64 8.86 -20.21
N GLU A 322 -20.30 8.73 -20.29
CA GLU A 322 -19.46 9.73 -20.99
C GLU A 322 -19.77 9.77 -22.49
N GLY A 323 -20.29 8.67 -23.05
CA GLY A 323 -20.55 8.56 -24.48
C GLY A 323 -19.30 8.75 -25.33
N LYS A 324 -19.48 8.95 -26.64
CA LYS A 324 -18.37 9.17 -27.58
C LYS A 324 -17.86 10.61 -27.62
N LYS A 325 -18.71 11.57 -27.19
CA LYS A 325 -18.42 13.01 -27.25
C LYS A 325 -17.85 13.56 -25.94
N GLY A 326 -17.83 12.76 -24.87
CA GLY A 326 -17.63 13.24 -23.50
C GLY A 326 -18.92 13.83 -22.93
N PHE A 327 -19.16 13.60 -21.64
CA PHE A 327 -20.27 14.21 -20.90
C PHE A 327 -19.74 15.13 -19.80
N THR A 328 -18.75 14.67 -19.04
CA THR A 328 -18.14 15.48 -17.97
C THR A 328 -17.16 16.50 -18.53
N ASP A 329 -16.91 17.56 -17.77
CA ASP A 329 -15.87 18.53 -18.11
C ASP A 329 -14.50 17.85 -18.03
N SER A 330 -13.82 17.76 -19.17
CA SER A 330 -12.51 17.11 -19.30
C SER A 330 -11.39 17.81 -18.53
N ASN A 331 -11.63 19.03 -18.06
CA ASN A 331 -10.69 19.77 -17.21
C ASN A 331 -10.82 19.42 -15.72
N VAL A 332 -11.89 18.73 -15.31
CA VAL A 332 -12.06 18.27 -13.92
C VAL A 332 -11.21 17.03 -13.69
N GLU A 333 -10.16 17.20 -12.88
CA GLU A 333 -9.22 16.12 -12.53
C GLU A 333 -9.84 15.14 -11.53
N ILE A 334 -9.94 13.87 -11.92
CA ILE A 334 -10.46 12.76 -11.10
C ILE A 334 -9.38 11.86 -10.51
#